data_AF-A0AAU1T8L7-F1
#
_entry.id   AF-A0AAU1T8L7-F1
#
_cell.length_a   1.000
_cell.length_b   1.000
_cell.length_c   1.000
_cell.angle_alpha   90.00
_cell.angle_beta   90.00
_cell.angle_gamma   90.00
#
_symmetry.space_group_name_H-M   'P 1'
#
loop_
_entity.id
_entity.type
_entity.pdbx_description
1 polymer ?
#
loop_
_entity_poly.entity_id
_entity_poly.type
_entity_poly.pdbx_seq_one_letter_code
_entity_poly.pdbx_strand_id
1 'polypeptide(L)'
;MSPAPEDRLAPDVRALVDAMTAFFPDLGGAVTDAAEARRTLAAAPASPLPPPMVGSVEDRDIPGPAGAPRIPVRIYRPDPDDAPGPRPTVVFLHGGGWAICGLDSHDSTARGLCREAGAVVVSVDYRLAPESPFPAAVDDAYAALCWAADHHAALGGDADALVVAGDSAGGNLAAVVCLLARDRGGPRIALQALVYPATDARQSTESFARNADRYFLTAAHCRWFAEQYLGPDGDRSHPHVSPLLADLASLPPAHIVTAGCDPLCDEGLAYARALREVGVEVTESHFPGMFHGFFGFPELLDDARTALADVAKAIVSTVSGRKNDGEPGGHAG
;
A
#
# COMPACT_ATOMS: atom_id res chain seq x y z
N MET A 1 -0.78 -40.10 11.46
CA MET A 1 -0.48 -38.68 11.20
C MET A 1 -0.84 -38.43 9.75
N SER A 2 -1.85 -37.61 9.47
CA SER A 2 -2.03 -37.09 8.11
C SER A 2 -0.74 -36.36 7.71
N PRO A 3 -0.26 -36.49 6.46
CA PRO A 3 0.87 -35.70 6.01
C PRO A 3 0.58 -34.22 6.30
N ALA A 4 1.60 -33.48 6.75
CA ALA A 4 1.47 -32.03 6.82
C ALA A 4 1.01 -31.55 5.44
N PRO A 5 0.02 -30.64 5.36
CA PRO A 5 -0.39 -30.10 4.08
C PRO A 5 0.83 -29.55 3.34
N GLU A 6 0.90 -29.84 2.05
CA GLU A 6 1.98 -29.39 1.17
C GLU A 6 2.11 -27.86 1.26
N ASP A 7 3.34 -27.37 1.30
CA ASP A 7 3.58 -25.93 1.37
C ASP A 7 3.05 -25.27 0.09
N ARG A 8 2.37 -24.13 0.26
CA ARG A 8 1.74 -23.38 -0.84
C ARG A 8 2.69 -22.40 -1.51
N LEU A 9 3.86 -22.14 -0.92
CA LEU A 9 4.93 -21.41 -1.57
C LEU A 9 5.76 -22.34 -2.46
N ALA A 10 6.14 -21.86 -3.64
CA ALA A 10 7.17 -22.51 -4.43
C ALA A 10 8.52 -22.53 -3.66
N PRO A 11 9.42 -23.50 -3.91
CA PRO A 11 10.63 -23.69 -3.11
C PRO A 11 11.55 -22.46 -3.01
N ASP A 12 11.68 -21.70 -4.09
CA ASP A 12 12.44 -20.45 -4.16
C ASP A 12 11.78 -19.32 -3.34
N VAL A 13 10.45 -19.19 -3.44
CA VAL A 13 9.66 -18.24 -2.63
C VAL A 13 9.76 -18.59 -1.14
N ARG A 14 9.71 -19.88 -0.79
CA ARG A 14 9.94 -20.37 0.57
C ARG A 14 11.32 -19.98 1.09
N ALA A 15 12.38 -20.23 0.31
CA ALA A 15 13.74 -19.87 0.71
C ALA A 15 13.89 -18.36 1.00
N LEU A 16 13.23 -17.51 0.20
CA LEU A 16 13.19 -16.07 0.45
C LEU A 16 12.44 -15.74 1.75
N VAL A 17 11.26 -16.32 1.98
CA VAL A 17 10.48 -16.12 3.21
C VAL A 17 11.26 -16.53 4.45
N ASP A 18 11.95 -17.67 4.41
CA ASP A 18 12.76 -18.15 5.53
C ASP A 18 13.93 -17.21 5.82
N ALA A 19 14.60 -16.71 4.76
CA ALA A 19 15.65 -15.71 4.90
C ALA A 19 15.14 -14.40 5.50
N MET A 20 14.01 -13.87 5.00
CA MET A 20 13.39 -12.65 5.54
C MET A 20 12.99 -12.81 7.00
N THR A 21 12.34 -13.94 7.33
CA THR A 21 11.87 -14.23 8.69
C THR A 21 13.03 -14.33 9.67
N ALA A 22 14.17 -14.87 9.26
CA ALA A 22 15.36 -14.97 10.12
C ALA A 22 15.97 -13.61 10.51
N PHE A 23 15.79 -12.56 9.71
CA PHE A 23 16.26 -11.21 10.00
C PHE A 23 15.20 -10.29 10.61
N PHE A 24 13.92 -10.63 10.46
CA PHE A 24 12.82 -9.81 10.96
C PHE A 24 12.75 -9.89 12.49
N PRO A 25 12.49 -8.77 13.20
CA PRO A 25 12.31 -8.81 14.64
C PRO A 25 11.12 -9.70 15.05
N ASP A 26 11.27 -10.45 16.13
CA ASP A 26 10.22 -11.29 16.72
C ASP A 26 9.16 -10.42 17.42
N LEU A 27 8.31 -9.77 16.63
CA LEU A 27 7.31 -8.81 17.11
C LEU A 27 6.22 -9.49 17.93
N GLY A 28 6.00 -9.01 19.16
CA GLY A 28 5.06 -9.62 20.10
C GLY A 28 5.60 -10.86 20.82
N GLY A 29 6.82 -11.28 20.49
CA GLY A 29 7.63 -12.23 21.24
C GLY A 29 8.74 -11.50 22.00
N ALA A 30 9.99 -11.65 21.56
CA ALA A 30 11.15 -11.00 22.16
C ALA A 30 11.15 -9.47 22.01
N VAL A 31 10.61 -8.95 20.90
CA VAL A 31 10.55 -7.50 20.64
C VAL A 31 9.16 -6.98 20.98
N THR A 32 9.08 -6.18 22.04
CA THR A 32 7.82 -5.59 22.52
C THR A 32 7.74 -4.09 22.29
N ASP A 33 8.88 -3.42 22.10
CA ASP A 33 9.01 -1.98 21.84
C ASP A 33 9.16 -1.69 20.33
N ALA A 34 8.31 -0.81 19.79
CA ALA A 34 8.37 -0.42 18.39
C ALA A 34 9.65 0.33 18.04
N ALA A 35 10.22 1.10 18.97
CA ALA A 35 11.50 1.77 18.73
C ALA A 35 12.65 0.74 18.58
N GLU A 36 12.62 -0.37 19.33
CA GLU A 36 13.53 -1.49 19.13
C GLU A 36 13.34 -2.17 17.78
N ALA A 37 12.10 -2.45 17.39
CA ALA A 37 11.79 -3.02 16.07
C ALA A 37 12.36 -2.16 14.93
N ARG A 38 12.17 -0.84 14.99
CA ARG A 38 12.72 0.10 14.00
C ARG A 38 14.24 0.11 13.98
N ARG A 39 14.91 0.07 15.15
CA ARG A 39 16.38 0.00 15.23
C ARG A 39 16.92 -1.29 14.61
N THR A 40 16.27 -2.43 14.85
CA THR A 40 16.66 -3.71 14.26
C THR A 40 16.55 -3.69 12.75
N LEU A 41 15.45 -3.15 12.22
CA LEU A 41 15.24 -3.02 10.77
C LEU A 41 16.21 -2.03 10.12
N ALA A 42 16.49 -0.89 10.76
CA ALA A 42 17.47 0.09 10.27
C ALA A 42 18.91 -0.43 10.28
N ALA A 43 19.21 -1.42 11.13
CA ALA A 43 20.51 -2.09 11.18
C ALA A 43 20.63 -3.27 10.18
N ALA A 44 19.54 -3.65 9.52
CA ALA A 44 19.58 -4.70 8.50
C ALA A 44 20.48 -4.26 7.33
N PRO A 45 21.25 -5.19 6.73
CA PRO A 45 22.03 -4.87 5.54
C PRO A 45 21.15 -4.32 4.43
N ALA A 46 21.61 -3.25 3.78
CA ALA A 46 20.94 -2.75 2.59
C ALA A 46 20.86 -3.85 1.51
N SER A 47 19.80 -3.80 0.70
CA SER A 47 19.68 -4.68 -0.45
C SER A 47 20.92 -4.54 -1.34
N PRO A 48 21.54 -5.66 -1.76
CA PRO A 48 22.67 -5.60 -2.69
C PRO A 48 22.23 -5.22 -4.11
N LEU A 49 20.93 -5.26 -4.40
CA LEU A 49 20.39 -4.89 -5.71
C LEU A 49 20.27 -3.36 -5.79
N PRO A 50 20.78 -2.73 -6.87
CA PRO A 50 20.63 -1.30 -7.06
C PRO A 50 19.13 -0.96 -7.20
N PRO A 51 18.67 0.14 -6.60
CA PRO A 51 17.28 0.56 -6.74
C PRO A 51 16.99 0.96 -8.19
N PRO A 52 15.72 0.85 -8.66
CA PRO A 52 15.35 1.27 -10.01
C PRO A 52 15.76 2.73 -10.30
N MET A 53 16.37 2.96 -11.46
CA MET A 53 16.69 4.30 -11.92
C MET A 53 15.41 5.07 -12.28
N VAL A 54 15.35 6.32 -11.85
CA VAL A 54 14.29 7.30 -12.15
C VAL A 54 14.93 8.63 -12.50
N GLY A 55 14.18 9.54 -13.14
CA GLY A 55 14.70 10.83 -13.61
C GLY A 55 15.19 11.74 -12.49
N SER A 56 14.47 11.82 -11.36
CA SER A 56 14.96 12.53 -10.16
C SER A 56 14.30 12.04 -8.87
N VAL A 57 14.98 12.30 -7.75
CA VAL A 57 14.51 12.07 -6.39
C VAL A 57 14.76 13.33 -5.57
N GLU A 58 13.73 13.81 -4.88
CA GLU A 58 13.76 15.04 -4.06
C GLU A 58 13.12 14.78 -2.71
N ASP A 59 13.86 15.01 -1.63
CA ASP A 59 13.30 15.01 -0.27
C ASP A 59 12.76 16.40 0.06
N ARG A 60 11.57 16.44 0.66
CA ARG A 60 10.87 17.69 1.00
C ARG A 60 10.03 17.53 2.25
N ASP A 61 9.96 18.57 3.06
CA ASP A 61 8.95 18.64 4.12
C ASP A 61 7.70 19.36 3.59
N ILE A 62 6.52 18.79 3.82
CA ILE A 62 5.22 19.39 3.49
C ILE A 62 4.46 19.78 4.77
N PRO A 63 3.48 20.71 4.71
CA PRO A 63 2.65 21.01 5.88
C PRO A 63 1.89 19.77 6.37
N GLY A 64 1.96 19.50 7.66
CA GLY A 64 1.11 18.50 8.32
C GLY A 64 -0.22 19.09 8.80
N PRO A 65 -1.04 18.29 9.50
CA PRO A 65 -2.25 18.76 10.16
C PRO A 65 -2.01 19.94 11.11
N ALA A 66 -3.04 20.72 11.42
CA ALA A 66 -2.92 21.84 12.34
C ALA A 66 -2.40 21.38 13.71
N GLY A 67 -1.26 21.93 14.15
CA GLY A 67 -0.62 21.58 15.43
C GLY A 67 0.26 20.32 15.40
N ALA A 68 0.35 19.62 14.25
CA ALA A 68 1.27 18.52 14.03
C ALA A 68 2.59 19.00 13.38
N PRO A 69 3.67 18.20 13.45
CA PRO A 69 4.91 18.50 12.74
C PRO A 69 4.71 18.50 11.22
N ARG A 70 5.72 18.99 10.49
CA ARG A 70 5.78 18.82 9.03
C ARG A 70 5.91 17.33 8.69
N ILE A 71 5.41 16.94 7.53
CA ILE A 71 5.47 15.57 7.04
C ILE A 71 6.63 15.49 6.03
N PRO A 72 7.67 14.68 6.28
CA PRO A 72 8.67 14.40 5.26
C PRO A 72 8.05 13.60 4.11
N VAL A 73 8.41 13.96 2.88
CA VAL A 73 8.06 13.20 1.68
C VAL A 73 9.29 13.04 0.80
N ARG A 74 9.35 11.93 0.07
CA ARG A 74 10.31 11.73 -1.03
C ARG A 74 9.56 11.69 -2.34
N ILE A 75 9.91 12.59 -3.24
CA ILE A 75 9.26 12.79 -4.53
C ILE A 75 10.12 12.16 -5.62
N TYR A 76 9.60 11.15 -6.29
CA TYR A 76 10.20 10.47 -7.42
C TYR A 76 9.56 10.95 -8.71
N ARG A 77 10.37 11.32 -9.69
CA ARG A 77 9.89 11.72 -11.01
C ARG A 77 10.50 10.83 -12.08
N PRO A 78 9.70 10.34 -13.04
CA PRO A 78 10.22 9.54 -14.13
C PRO A 78 11.01 10.44 -15.07
N ASP A 79 11.88 9.82 -15.87
CA ASP A 79 12.64 10.52 -16.89
C ASP A 79 11.66 11.26 -17.83
N PRO A 80 11.83 12.58 -18.06
CA PRO A 80 10.96 13.32 -18.94
C PRO A 80 10.98 12.86 -20.39
N ASP A 81 12.06 12.23 -20.85
CA ASP A 81 12.16 11.69 -22.21
C ASP A 81 11.36 10.38 -22.35
N ASP A 82 11.31 9.56 -21.29
CA ASP A 82 10.55 8.29 -21.27
C ASP A 82 9.06 8.51 -21.00
N ALA A 83 8.71 9.55 -20.22
CA ALA A 83 7.34 9.86 -19.81
C ALA A 83 7.05 11.37 -19.96
N PRO A 84 6.72 11.87 -21.16
CA PRO A 84 6.31 13.27 -21.31
C PRO A 84 5.00 13.54 -20.55
N GLY A 85 4.89 14.71 -19.91
CA GLY A 85 3.72 15.08 -19.11
C GLY A 85 2.52 15.57 -19.94
N PRO A 86 1.34 15.74 -19.31
CA PRO A 86 1.06 15.57 -17.87
C PRO A 86 0.90 14.09 -17.46
N ARG A 87 1.25 13.75 -16.20
CA ARG A 87 1.41 12.37 -15.69
C ARG A 87 0.49 12.07 -14.49
N PRO A 88 0.19 10.80 -14.17
CA PRO A 88 -0.42 10.49 -12.88
C PRO A 88 0.46 10.99 -11.72
N THR A 89 -0.18 11.45 -10.64
CA THR A 89 0.48 11.71 -9.36
C THR A 89 0.00 10.69 -8.35
N VAL A 90 0.93 9.88 -7.84
CA VAL A 90 0.66 8.83 -6.85
C VAL A 90 1.10 9.33 -5.48
N VAL A 91 0.17 9.43 -4.54
CA VAL A 91 0.50 9.55 -3.11
C VAL A 91 0.69 8.13 -2.60
N PHE A 92 1.94 7.77 -2.31
CA PHE A 92 2.32 6.42 -1.88
C PHE A 92 2.49 6.38 -0.35
N LEU A 93 1.77 5.46 0.27
CA LEU A 93 1.73 5.23 1.70
C LEU A 93 2.37 3.87 1.96
N HIS A 94 3.51 3.85 2.65
CA HIS A 94 4.28 2.63 2.89
C HIS A 94 3.58 1.68 3.88
N GLY A 95 3.84 0.38 3.77
CA GLY A 95 3.45 -0.62 4.77
C GLY A 95 4.28 -0.58 6.05
N GLY A 96 4.13 -1.59 6.91
CA GLY A 96 4.84 -1.65 8.21
C GLY A 96 3.94 -1.50 9.44
N GLY A 97 2.67 -1.91 9.33
CA GLY A 97 1.76 -1.99 10.47
C GLY A 97 1.60 -0.69 11.26
N TRP A 98 1.69 0.45 10.58
CA TRP A 98 1.66 1.82 11.15
C TRP A 98 2.75 2.12 12.19
N ALA A 99 3.69 1.20 12.42
CA ALA A 99 4.61 1.25 13.54
C ALA A 99 6.08 1.12 13.12
N ILE A 100 6.37 0.61 11.93
CA ILE A 100 7.74 0.47 11.39
C ILE A 100 7.80 0.96 9.94
N CYS A 101 8.97 0.83 9.33
CA CYS A 101 9.26 1.26 7.95
C CYS A 101 9.25 2.79 7.79
N GLY A 102 9.44 3.24 6.54
CA GLY A 102 9.53 4.65 6.18
C GLY A 102 9.95 4.79 4.72
N LEU A 103 10.39 5.99 4.35
CA LEU A 103 10.84 6.31 2.98
C LEU A 103 11.93 5.35 2.48
N ASP A 104 12.93 5.05 3.31
CA ASP A 104 14.09 4.25 2.88
C ASP A 104 13.74 2.78 2.67
N SER A 105 12.85 2.20 3.49
CA SER A 105 12.47 0.79 3.33
C SER A 105 11.59 0.53 2.11
N HIS A 106 10.94 1.58 1.58
CA HIS A 106 10.08 1.50 0.40
C HIS A 106 10.65 2.25 -0.81
N ASP A 107 11.91 2.69 -0.76
CA ASP A 107 12.53 3.47 -1.84
C ASP A 107 12.49 2.75 -3.19
N SER A 108 12.86 1.46 -3.20
CA SER A 108 12.81 0.62 -4.41
C SER A 108 11.40 0.44 -4.95
N THR A 109 10.41 0.28 -4.07
CA THR A 109 8.99 0.13 -4.45
C THR A 109 8.46 1.43 -5.07
N ALA A 110 8.73 2.58 -4.45
CA ALA A 110 8.31 3.88 -4.95
C ALA A 110 8.98 4.21 -6.30
N ARG A 111 10.26 3.87 -6.47
CA ARG A 111 10.95 3.98 -7.76
C ARG A 111 10.39 3.04 -8.82
N GLY A 112 10.08 1.80 -8.44
CA GLY A 112 9.41 0.83 -9.31
C GLY A 112 8.08 1.37 -9.83
N LEU A 113 7.22 1.86 -8.94
CA LEU A 113 5.95 2.50 -9.32
C LEU A 113 6.17 3.71 -10.23
N CYS A 114 7.12 4.58 -9.88
CA CYS A 114 7.46 5.76 -10.67
C CYS A 114 7.88 5.40 -12.10
N ARG A 115 8.77 4.42 -12.24
CA ARG A 115 9.29 3.95 -13.53
C ARG A 115 8.21 3.24 -14.35
N GLU A 116 7.58 2.20 -13.79
CA GLU A 116 6.64 1.36 -14.53
C GLU A 116 5.35 2.10 -14.91
N ALA A 117 4.87 3.02 -14.07
CA ALA A 117 3.65 3.79 -14.34
C ALA A 117 3.92 5.10 -15.10
N GLY A 118 5.19 5.51 -15.27
CA GLY A 118 5.52 6.84 -15.78
C GLY A 118 4.88 7.95 -14.93
N ALA A 119 4.76 7.73 -13.62
CA ALA A 119 4.03 8.59 -12.70
C ALA A 119 4.97 9.32 -11.74
N VAL A 120 4.56 10.51 -11.28
CA VAL A 120 5.19 11.16 -10.13
C VAL A 120 4.74 10.40 -8.88
N VAL A 121 5.68 9.98 -8.03
CA VAL A 121 5.36 9.32 -6.76
C VAL A 121 5.78 10.20 -5.61
N VAL A 122 4.83 10.59 -4.77
CA VAL A 122 5.04 11.29 -3.50
C VAL A 122 4.94 10.24 -2.40
N SER A 123 6.08 9.69 -1.96
CA SER A 123 6.15 8.74 -0.85
C SER A 123 6.12 9.51 0.48
N VAL A 124 5.25 9.09 1.40
CA VAL A 124 4.91 9.86 2.61
C VAL A 124 5.49 9.20 3.86
N ASP A 125 6.26 9.95 4.65
CA ASP A 125 6.79 9.53 5.95
C ASP A 125 5.83 9.95 7.08
N TYR A 126 4.68 9.27 7.13
CA TYR A 126 3.63 9.59 8.10
C TYR A 126 4.05 9.22 9.53
N ARG A 127 3.49 9.90 10.53
CA ARG A 127 3.80 9.61 11.94
C ARG A 127 3.43 8.18 12.32
N LEU A 128 4.32 7.52 13.06
CA LEU A 128 4.20 6.11 13.44
C LEU A 128 3.74 5.94 14.89
N ALA A 129 3.00 4.86 15.11
CA ALA A 129 2.61 4.39 16.43
C ALA A 129 3.73 3.56 17.07
N PRO A 130 3.84 3.52 18.42
CA PRO A 130 2.90 4.05 19.42
C PRO A 130 3.14 5.52 19.79
N GLU A 131 4.20 6.18 19.32
CA GLU A 131 4.49 7.57 19.66
C GLU A 131 3.41 8.53 19.12
N SER A 132 2.79 8.15 18.02
CA SER A 132 1.65 8.82 17.42
C SER A 132 0.60 7.77 17.04
N PRO A 133 -0.25 7.33 17.99
CA PRO A 133 -1.26 6.31 17.75
C PRO A 133 -2.35 6.84 16.80
N PHE A 134 -3.27 5.95 16.41
CA PHE A 134 -4.47 6.34 15.67
C PHE A 134 -5.16 7.57 16.34
N PRO A 135 -5.53 8.62 15.57
CA PRO A 135 -5.59 8.71 14.11
C PRO A 135 -4.41 9.44 13.43
N ALA A 136 -3.24 9.57 14.07
CA ALA A 136 -2.16 10.45 13.55
C ALA A 136 -1.70 10.14 12.12
N ALA A 137 -1.47 8.86 11.80
CA ALA A 137 -1.07 8.43 10.46
C ALA A 137 -2.16 8.71 9.41
N VAL A 138 -3.44 8.56 9.78
CA VAL A 138 -4.59 8.86 8.92
C VAL A 138 -4.65 10.34 8.59
N ASP A 139 -4.46 11.20 9.60
CA ASP A 139 -4.47 12.65 9.40
C ASP A 139 -3.30 13.11 8.52
N ASP A 140 -2.10 12.52 8.69
CA ASP A 140 -0.93 12.83 7.87
C ASP A 140 -1.11 12.37 6.43
N ALA A 141 -1.63 11.15 6.21
CA ALA A 141 -1.92 10.64 4.87
C ALA A 141 -2.93 11.53 4.13
N TYR A 142 -3.98 11.98 4.81
CA TYR A 142 -4.97 12.89 4.22
C TYR A 142 -4.39 14.29 3.95
N ALA A 143 -3.54 14.81 4.83
CA ALA A 143 -2.84 16.08 4.61
C ALA A 143 -1.90 16.01 3.40
N ALA A 144 -1.17 14.89 3.24
CA ALA A 144 -0.31 14.65 2.08
C ALA A 144 -1.12 14.54 0.78
N LEU A 145 -2.28 13.89 0.81
CA LEU A 145 -3.22 13.85 -0.32
C LEU A 145 -3.67 15.26 -0.74
N CYS A 146 -4.12 16.08 0.22
CA CYS A 146 -4.53 17.45 -0.05
C CYS A 146 -3.38 18.27 -0.63
N TRP A 147 -2.19 18.16 -0.03
CA TRP A 147 -1.00 18.85 -0.52
C TRP A 147 -0.65 18.46 -1.96
N ALA A 148 -0.66 17.16 -2.28
CA ALA A 148 -0.37 16.69 -3.63
C ALA A 148 -1.40 17.19 -4.65
N ALA A 149 -2.68 17.21 -4.28
CA ALA A 149 -3.75 17.77 -5.12
C ALA A 149 -3.52 19.26 -5.42
N ASP A 150 -3.17 20.06 -4.41
CA ASP A 150 -2.91 21.49 -4.55
C ASP A 150 -1.64 21.80 -5.34
N HIS A 151 -0.69 20.86 -5.41
CA HIS A 151 0.63 21.05 -6.04
C HIS A 151 0.85 20.20 -7.30
N HIS A 152 -0.18 19.50 -7.82
CA HIS A 152 -0.06 18.58 -8.96
C HIS A 152 0.68 19.21 -10.15
N ALA A 153 0.37 20.45 -10.53
CA ALA A 153 1.01 21.13 -11.66
C ALA A 153 2.51 21.36 -11.43
N ALA A 154 2.90 21.76 -10.22
CA ALA A 154 4.31 21.94 -9.84
C ALA A 154 5.08 20.62 -9.75
N LEU A 155 4.37 19.51 -9.51
CA LEU A 155 4.91 18.16 -9.55
C LEU A 155 5.07 17.64 -10.98
N GLY A 156 4.42 18.26 -11.97
CA GLY A 156 4.33 17.77 -13.37
C GLY A 156 3.18 16.79 -13.59
N GLY A 157 2.23 16.74 -12.66
CA GLY A 157 1.08 15.86 -12.65
C GLY A 157 -0.13 16.40 -13.41
N ASP A 158 -0.99 15.49 -13.86
CA ASP A 158 -2.34 15.71 -14.36
C ASP A 158 -3.32 15.84 -13.18
N ALA A 159 -4.10 16.92 -13.16
CA ALA A 159 -5.08 17.21 -12.12
C ALA A 159 -6.16 16.13 -11.98
N ASP A 160 -6.48 15.44 -13.08
CA ASP A 160 -7.51 14.40 -13.13
C ASP A 160 -6.97 12.99 -12.84
N ALA A 161 -5.65 12.85 -12.63
CA ALA A 161 -4.97 11.57 -12.43
C ALA A 161 -4.25 11.50 -11.07
N LEU A 162 -4.90 11.99 -10.01
CA LEU A 162 -4.44 11.83 -8.63
C LEU A 162 -4.81 10.44 -8.11
N VAL A 163 -3.81 9.66 -7.74
CA VAL A 163 -3.94 8.28 -7.25
C VAL A 163 -3.43 8.19 -5.82
N VAL A 164 -4.11 7.40 -5.00
CA VAL A 164 -3.55 6.94 -3.72
C VAL A 164 -3.16 5.49 -3.85
N ALA A 165 -1.96 5.15 -3.38
CA ALA A 165 -1.45 3.79 -3.41
C ALA A 165 -0.78 3.45 -2.09
N GLY A 166 -0.81 2.18 -1.73
CA GLY A 166 -0.07 1.72 -0.57
C GLY A 166 -0.16 0.22 -0.38
N ASP A 167 0.77 -0.30 0.39
CA ASP A 167 0.88 -1.72 0.69
C ASP A 167 0.58 -1.99 2.17
N SER A 168 -0.08 -3.11 2.49
CA SER A 168 -0.35 -3.52 3.88
C SER A 168 -1.10 -2.43 4.69
N ALA A 169 -0.49 -1.92 5.77
CA ALA A 169 -0.96 -0.76 6.53
C ALA A 169 -1.03 0.54 5.70
N GLY A 170 -0.14 0.72 4.73
CA GLY A 170 -0.24 1.80 3.76
C GLY A 170 -1.44 1.63 2.81
N GLY A 171 -1.77 0.38 2.46
CA GLY A 171 -3.00 0.04 1.74
C GLY A 171 -4.26 0.35 2.56
N ASN A 172 -4.22 0.14 3.88
CA ASN A 172 -5.26 0.61 4.79
C ASN A 172 -5.40 2.13 4.74
N LEU A 173 -4.30 2.87 4.91
CA LEU A 173 -4.32 4.33 4.88
C LEU A 173 -4.85 4.85 3.53
N ALA A 174 -4.46 4.23 2.41
CA ALA A 174 -4.96 4.55 1.07
C ALA A 174 -6.48 4.39 0.93
N ALA A 175 -7.04 3.30 1.48
CA ALA A 175 -8.49 3.10 1.54
C ALA A 175 -9.18 4.14 2.43
N VAL A 176 -8.60 4.45 3.60
CA VAL A 176 -9.16 5.39 4.57
C VAL A 176 -9.13 6.83 4.05
N VAL A 177 -8.07 7.27 3.37
CA VAL A 177 -8.06 8.62 2.78
C VAL A 177 -9.10 8.77 1.67
N CYS A 178 -9.50 7.69 0.99
CA CYS A 178 -10.63 7.73 0.06
C CYS A 178 -11.95 7.99 0.77
N LEU A 179 -12.20 7.36 1.92
CA LEU A 179 -13.35 7.64 2.77
C LEU A 179 -13.35 9.11 3.21
N LEU A 180 -12.22 9.58 3.72
CA LEU A 180 -12.08 10.97 4.17
C LEU A 180 -12.28 11.98 3.05
N ALA A 181 -11.72 11.72 1.86
CA ALA A 181 -11.88 12.60 0.71
C ALA A 181 -13.34 12.69 0.27
N ARG A 182 -14.07 11.58 0.24
CA ARG A 182 -15.52 11.59 -0.02
C ARG A 182 -16.25 12.39 1.06
N ASP A 183 -16.02 12.08 2.32
CA ASP A 183 -16.79 12.64 3.45
C ASP A 183 -16.50 14.13 3.67
N ARG A 184 -15.31 14.59 3.30
CA ARG A 184 -14.88 16.00 3.41
C ARG A 184 -15.03 16.79 2.11
N GLY A 185 -15.51 16.17 1.03
CA GLY A 185 -15.80 16.83 -0.25
C GLY A 185 -14.60 17.06 -1.17
N GLY A 186 -13.49 16.37 -0.95
CA GLY A 186 -12.32 16.38 -1.82
C GLY A 186 -11.02 16.08 -1.09
N PRO A 187 -9.88 16.03 -1.81
CA PRO A 187 -9.75 16.17 -3.27
C PRO A 187 -10.30 14.95 -4.02
N ARG A 188 -10.53 15.09 -5.33
CA ARG A 188 -10.97 13.98 -6.17
C ARG A 188 -9.82 12.99 -6.38
N ILE A 189 -10.07 11.72 -6.07
CA ILE A 189 -9.13 10.61 -6.31
C ILE A 189 -9.59 9.86 -7.56
N ALA A 190 -8.67 9.58 -8.48
CA ALA A 190 -8.94 8.87 -9.73
C ALA A 190 -8.87 7.35 -9.57
N LEU A 191 -8.05 6.86 -8.65
CA LEU A 191 -7.84 5.43 -8.36
C LEU A 191 -7.33 5.24 -6.92
N GLN A 192 -7.77 4.16 -6.27
CA GLN A 192 -7.12 3.60 -5.09
C GLN A 192 -6.40 2.28 -5.45
N ALA A 193 -5.07 2.25 -5.37
CA ALA A 193 -4.26 1.07 -5.66
C ALA A 193 -3.81 0.41 -4.34
N LEU A 194 -4.47 -0.68 -3.96
CA LEU A 194 -4.35 -1.29 -2.65
C LEU A 194 -3.60 -2.61 -2.75
N VAL A 195 -2.39 -2.67 -2.21
CA VAL A 195 -1.56 -3.87 -2.24
C VAL A 195 -1.68 -4.61 -0.91
N TYR A 196 -2.29 -5.81 -0.94
CA TYR A 196 -2.60 -6.66 0.24
C TYR A 196 -3.07 -5.86 1.48
N PRO A 197 -4.10 -5.00 1.33
CA PRO A 197 -4.45 -4.02 2.35
C PRO A 197 -4.96 -4.67 3.64
N ALA A 198 -4.58 -4.12 4.79
CA ALA A 198 -5.28 -4.39 6.03
C ALA A 198 -6.63 -3.64 6.01
N THR A 199 -7.75 -4.36 6.11
CA THR A 199 -9.10 -3.76 5.98
C THR A 199 -10.04 -4.14 7.12
N ASP A 200 -9.66 -5.10 7.98
CA ASP A 200 -10.44 -5.50 9.16
C ASP A 200 -9.56 -5.89 10.36
N ALA A 201 -9.33 -4.94 11.27
CA ALA A 201 -8.53 -5.14 12.47
C ALA A 201 -9.17 -6.08 13.52
N ARG A 202 -10.38 -6.60 13.28
CA ARG A 202 -11.00 -7.63 14.14
C ARG A 202 -10.34 -9.00 13.97
N GLN A 203 -9.58 -9.22 12.89
CA GLN A 203 -8.69 -10.38 12.72
C GLN A 203 -9.41 -11.74 12.82
N SER A 204 -10.59 -11.83 12.20
CA SER A 204 -11.50 -12.97 12.34
C SER A 204 -11.70 -13.81 11.06
N THR A 205 -10.92 -13.54 10.01
CA THR A 205 -11.06 -14.25 8.72
C THR A 205 -10.44 -15.64 8.74
N GLU A 206 -10.81 -16.49 7.77
CA GLU A 206 -10.24 -17.83 7.66
C GLU A 206 -8.76 -17.77 7.27
N SER A 207 -8.36 -16.88 6.36
CA SER A 207 -6.95 -16.64 6.02
C SER A 207 -6.12 -16.25 7.24
N PHE A 208 -6.67 -15.46 8.17
CA PHE A 208 -5.97 -15.06 9.38
C PHE A 208 -5.58 -16.27 10.24
N ALA A 209 -6.49 -17.23 10.37
CA ALA A 209 -6.23 -18.49 11.08
C ALA A 209 -5.35 -19.45 10.27
N ARG A 210 -5.61 -19.59 8.96
CA ARG A 210 -4.93 -20.53 8.06
C ARG A 210 -3.47 -20.17 7.81
N ASN A 211 -3.12 -18.88 7.84
CA ASN A 211 -1.79 -18.35 7.54
C ASN A 211 -1.06 -17.80 8.78
N ALA A 212 -1.46 -18.25 9.97
CA ALA A 212 -1.09 -17.58 11.22
C ALA A 212 0.41 -17.54 11.56
N ASP A 213 1.25 -18.41 11.00
CA ASP A 213 2.63 -18.62 11.49
C ASP A 213 3.69 -18.94 10.42
N ARG A 214 3.34 -19.19 9.14
CA ARG A 214 4.25 -19.82 8.16
C ARG A 214 4.77 -18.96 7.02
N TYR A 215 4.20 -17.78 6.79
CA TYR A 215 4.36 -17.07 5.51
C TYR A 215 4.86 -15.62 5.70
N PHE A 216 5.88 -15.44 6.54
CA PHE A 216 6.47 -14.15 6.96
C PHE A 216 5.57 -13.32 7.89
N LEU A 217 4.45 -12.78 7.40
CA LEU A 217 3.50 -12.08 8.28
C LEU A 217 2.73 -13.11 9.11
N THR A 218 2.77 -12.98 10.43
CA THR A 218 2.11 -13.88 11.37
C THR A 218 0.93 -13.20 12.04
N ALA A 219 0.01 -13.99 12.58
CA ALA A 219 -1.08 -13.49 13.40
C ALA A 219 -0.57 -12.79 14.67
N ALA A 220 0.61 -13.17 15.18
CA ALA A 220 1.27 -12.50 16.29
C ALA A 220 1.76 -11.09 15.91
N HIS A 221 2.41 -10.95 14.74
CA HIS A 221 2.78 -9.64 14.20
C HIS A 221 1.56 -8.74 14.04
N CYS A 222 0.47 -9.23 13.44
CA CYS A 222 -0.76 -8.45 13.26
C CYS A 222 -1.37 -7.98 14.58
N ARG A 223 -1.38 -8.83 15.62
CA ARG A 223 -1.86 -8.44 16.96
C ARG A 223 -0.97 -7.37 17.57
N TRP A 224 0.34 -7.55 17.51
CA TRP A 224 1.30 -6.58 18.01
C TRP A 224 1.15 -5.22 17.33
N PHE A 225 1.04 -5.17 16.00
CA PHE A 225 0.80 -3.92 15.26
C PHE A 225 -0.51 -3.24 15.65
N ALA A 226 -1.60 -4.01 15.80
CA ALA A 226 -2.87 -3.46 16.24
C ALA A 226 -2.78 -2.84 17.65
N GLU A 227 -2.04 -3.48 18.56
CA GLU A 227 -1.79 -2.96 19.92
C GLU A 227 -0.96 -1.68 19.89
N GLN A 228 0.11 -1.60 19.07
CA GLN A 228 0.89 -0.37 18.92
C GLN A 228 0.02 0.76 18.36
N TYR A 229 -0.78 0.46 17.33
CA TYR A 229 -1.56 1.47 16.60
C TYR A 229 -2.74 2.03 17.37
N LEU A 230 -3.47 1.16 18.08
CA LEU A 230 -4.73 1.50 18.75
C LEU A 230 -4.58 1.73 20.25
N GLY A 231 -3.53 1.18 20.87
CA GLY A 231 -3.43 1.08 22.31
C GLY A 231 -4.46 0.09 22.91
N PRO A 232 -4.49 -0.05 24.25
CA PRO A 232 -5.30 -1.06 24.93
C PRO A 232 -6.82 -0.84 24.80
N ASP A 233 -7.25 0.41 24.67
CA ASP A 233 -8.67 0.80 24.64
C ASP A 233 -9.17 1.13 23.22
N GLY A 234 -8.35 0.94 22.19
CA GLY A 234 -8.70 1.39 20.85
C GLY A 234 -9.71 0.48 20.14
N ASP A 235 -10.64 1.11 19.42
CA ASP A 235 -11.73 0.43 18.73
C ASP A 235 -11.27 -0.16 17.38
N ARG A 236 -11.07 -1.48 17.37
CA ARG A 236 -10.76 -2.25 16.16
C ARG A 236 -11.86 -2.19 15.10
N SER A 237 -13.09 -1.81 15.45
CA SER A 237 -14.21 -1.70 14.51
C SER A 237 -14.38 -0.29 13.93
N HIS A 238 -13.56 0.68 14.35
CA HIS A 238 -13.66 2.04 13.83
C HIS A 238 -13.47 2.03 12.31
N PRO A 239 -14.31 2.72 11.51
CA PRO A 239 -14.25 2.66 10.03
C PRO A 239 -12.97 3.24 9.39
N HIS A 240 -12.10 3.87 10.17
CA HIS A 240 -10.79 4.40 9.72
C HIS A 240 -9.63 3.51 10.20
N VAL A 241 -9.97 2.39 10.85
CA VAL A 241 -9.07 1.32 11.25
C VAL A 241 -9.44 0.08 10.42
N SER A 242 -10.74 -0.21 10.35
CA SER A 242 -11.34 -1.29 9.57
C SER A 242 -12.23 -0.73 8.46
N PRO A 243 -11.66 -0.22 7.35
CA PRO A 243 -12.43 0.38 6.26
C PRO A 243 -13.44 -0.59 5.63
N LEU A 244 -13.28 -1.91 5.77
CA LEU A 244 -14.28 -2.90 5.36
C LEU A 244 -15.65 -2.69 6.03
N LEU A 245 -15.70 -2.02 7.19
CA LEU A 245 -16.91 -1.77 7.97
C LEU A 245 -17.53 -0.39 7.70
N ALA A 246 -16.90 0.42 6.85
CA ALA A 246 -17.40 1.74 6.50
C ALA A 246 -18.52 1.66 5.44
N ASP A 247 -19.20 2.79 5.22
CA ASP A 247 -19.93 2.99 3.97
C ASP A 247 -18.92 3.12 2.83
N LEU A 248 -19.02 2.25 1.83
CA LEU A 248 -18.10 2.20 0.68
C LEU A 248 -18.68 2.82 -0.59
N ALA A 249 -19.91 3.34 -0.54
CA ALA A 249 -20.54 3.94 -1.70
C ALA A 249 -19.76 5.16 -2.18
N SER A 250 -19.74 5.36 -3.50
CA SER A 250 -19.13 6.52 -4.15
C SER A 250 -17.62 6.70 -3.88
N LEU A 251 -16.92 5.62 -3.51
CA LEU A 251 -15.46 5.60 -3.48
C LEU A 251 -14.86 5.53 -4.90
N PRO A 252 -13.60 5.97 -5.10
CA PRO A 252 -12.95 5.92 -6.40
C PRO A 252 -12.75 4.46 -6.86
N PRO A 253 -12.60 4.23 -8.19
CA PRO A 253 -12.20 2.93 -8.72
C PRO A 253 -11.02 2.33 -7.96
N ALA A 254 -11.00 1.02 -7.82
CA ALA A 254 -9.97 0.30 -7.06
C ALA A 254 -9.23 -0.73 -7.93
N HIS A 255 -7.92 -0.81 -7.72
CA HIS A 255 -7.13 -1.97 -8.10
C HIS A 255 -6.58 -2.62 -6.84
N ILE A 256 -6.91 -3.88 -6.60
CA ILE A 256 -6.60 -4.58 -5.35
C ILE A 256 -5.71 -5.80 -5.65
N VAL A 257 -4.52 -5.83 -5.05
CA VAL A 257 -3.62 -6.98 -5.10
C VAL A 257 -3.80 -7.80 -3.84
N THR A 258 -3.92 -9.12 -3.94
CA THR A 258 -3.97 -10.03 -2.78
C THR A 258 -3.00 -11.19 -2.92
N ALA A 259 -2.49 -11.68 -1.79
CA ALA A 259 -1.54 -12.79 -1.72
C ALA A 259 -2.18 -13.97 -0.98
N GLY A 260 -2.16 -15.17 -1.55
CA GLY A 260 -2.88 -16.33 -0.99
C GLY A 260 -2.27 -16.89 0.31
N CYS A 261 -0.98 -16.64 0.54
CA CYS A 261 -0.24 -17.02 1.74
C CYS A 261 -0.07 -15.82 2.67
N ASP A 262 -1.15 -15.12 2.95
CA ASP A 262 -1.20 -13.90 3.77
C ASP A 262 -2.37 -13.99 4.77
N PRO A 263 -2.19 -13.69 6.07
CA PRO A 263 -3.29 -13.50 7.01
C PRO A 263 -4.38 -12.53 6.52
N LEU A 264 -4.00 -11.48 5.78
CA LEU A 264 -4.89 -10.42 5.31
C LEU A 264 -5.59 -10.74 3.97
N CYS A 265 -5.37 -11.93 3.40
CA CYS A 265 -5.90 -12.30 2.09
C CYS A 265 -7.43 -12.15 2.01
N ASP A 266 -8.16 -12.80 2.92
CA ASP A 266 -9.62 -12.86 2.84
C ASP A 266 -10.28 -11.50 3.14
N GLU A 267 -9.68 -10.66 3.99
CA GLU A 267 -10.21 -9.31 4.24
C GLU A 267 -9.99 -8.38 3.03
N GLY A 268 -8.85 -8.48 2.34
CA GLY A 268 -8.64 -7.78 1.07
C GLY A 268 -9.64 -8.19 -0.02
N LEU A 269 -9.90 -9.50 -0.16
CA LEU A 269 -10.94 -10.02 -1.06
C LEU A 269 -12.36 -9.60 -0.64
N ALA A 270 -12.63 -9.53 0.66
CA ALA A 270 -13.91 -9.06 1.19
C ALA A 270 -14.12 -7.56 0.89
N TYR A 271 -13.08 -6.74 1.01
CA TYR A 271 -13.12 -5.32 0.66
C TYR A 271 -13.41 -5.12 -0.83
N ALA A 272 -12.73 -5.88 -1.70
CA ALA A 272 -12.99 -5.87 -3.14
C ALA A 272 -14.44 -6.23 -3.47
N ARG A 273 -15.00 -7.25 -2.80
CA ARG A 273 -16.41 -7.64 -2.95
C ARG A 273 -17.36 -6.55 -2.49
N ALA A 274 -17.14 -5.99 -1.30
CA ALA A 274 -17.99 -4.97 -0.71
C ALA A 274 -18.04 -3.69 -1.57
N LEU A 275 -16.91 -3.28 -2.15
CA LEU A 275 -16.85 -2.18 -3.13
C LEU A 275 -17.71 -2.45 -4.36
N ARG A 276 -17.64 -3.67 -4.93
CA ARG A 276 -18.45 -4.02 -6.11
C ARG A 276 -19.94 -4.06 -5.81
N GLU A 277 -20.32 -4.54 -4.62
CA GLU A 277 -21.73 -4.61 -4.20
C GLU A 277 -22.39 -3.23 -4.15
N VAL A 278 -21.62 -2.17 -3.88
CA VAL A 278 -22.09 -0.77 -3.90
C VAL A 278 -21.78 -0.05 -5.23
N GLY A 279 -21.35 -0.77 -6.26
CA GLY A 279 -21.18 -0.27 -7.62
C GLY A 279 -19.85 0.44 -7.91
N VAL A 280 -18.83 0.31 -7.05
CA VAL A 280 -17.49 0.81 -7.36
C VAL A 280 -16.81 -0.11 -8.38
N GLU A 281 -16.10 0.48 -9.34
CA GLU A 281 -15.30 -0.26 -10.31
C GLU A 281 -14.09 -0.89 -9.61
N VAL A 282 -13.94 -2.22 -9.69
CA VAL A 282 -12.85 -2.94 -9.01
C VAL A 282 -12.17 -3.93 -9.95
N THR A 283 -10.87 -3.79 -10.10
CA THR A 283 -9.97 -4.80 -10.69
C THR A 283 -9.15 -5.47 -9.59
N GLU A 284 -8.82 -6.75 -9.77
CA GLU A 284 -8.07 -7.54 -8.80
C GLU A 284 -6.95 -8.32 -9.46
N SER A 285 -5.79 -8.41 -8.78
CA SER A 285 -4.72 -9.35 -9.09
C SER A 285 -4.47 -10.24 -7.88
N HIS A 286 -4.85 -11.51 -7.97
CA HIS A 286 -4.70 -12.49 -6.89
C HIS A 286 -3.53 -13.43 -7.16
N PHE A 287 -2.58 -13.49 -6.23
CA PHE A 287 -1.36 -14.31 -6.32
C PHE A 287 -1.40 -15.42 -5.26
N PRO A 288 -1.95 -16.61 -5.58
CA PRO A 288 -2.26 -17.64 -4.58
C PRO A 288 -1.02 -18.23 -3.88
N GLY A 289 0.11 -18.27 -4.58
CA GLY A 289 1.40 -18.80 -4.09
C GLY A 289 2.35 -17.76 -3.51
N MET A 290 1.87 -16.54 -3.24
CA MET A 290 2.69 -15.44 -2.72
C MET A 290 2.35 -15.11 -1.26
N PHE A 291 3.34 -14.55 -0.56
CA PHE A 291 3.30 -14.17 0.84
C PHE A 291 3.09 -12.66 1.02
N HIS A 292 2.74 -12.22 2.23
CA HIS A 292 2.61 -10.80 2.55
C HIS A 292 3.95 -10.05 2.39
N GLY A 293 3.99 -8.96 1.63
CA GLY A 293 5.22 -8.21 1.36
C GLY A 293 5.93 -8.56 0.05
N PHE A 294 5.45 -9.57 -0.71
CA PHE A 294 6.10 -10.01 -1.96
C PHE A 294 6.29 -8.88 -3.00
N PHE A 295 5.41 -7.89 -2.99
CA PHE A 295 5.42 -6.73 -3.92
C PHE A 295 6.74 -5.95 -3.91
N GLY A 296 7.49 -5.96 -2.80
CA GLY A 296 8.79 -5.31 -2.68
C GLY A 296 9.94 -6.01 -3.41
N PHE A 297 9.70 -7.18 -4.02
CA PHE A 297 10.74 -8.04 -4.61
C PHE A 297 10.58 -8.30 -6.13
N PRO A 298 10.28 -7.29 -6.97
CA PRO A 298 10.07 -7.51 -8.42
C PRO A 298 11.32 -8.00 -9.14
N GLU A 299 12.51 -7.82 -8.58
CA GLU A 299 13.77 -8.32 -9.15
C GLU A 299 14.08 -9.78 -8.76
N LEU A 300 13.36 -10.34 -7.79
CA LEU A 300 13.55 -11.72 -7.33
C LEU A 300 12.36 -12.63 -7.68
N LEU A 301 11.16 -12.07 -7.81
CA LEU A 301 9.91 -12.82 -7.99
C LEU A 301 9.16 -12.32 -9.23
N ASP A 302 8.88 -13.23 -10.16
CA ASP A 302 8.11 -12.91 -11.37
C ASP A 302 6.70 -12.41 -11.02
N ASP A 303 6.03 -13.03 -10.04
CA ASP A 303 4.71 -12.60 -9.56
C ASP A 303 4.75 -11.18 -8.97
N ALA A 304 5.83 -10.77 -8.30
CA ALA A 304 5.99 -9.40 -7.81
C ALA A 304 6.17 -8.40 -8.97
N ARG A 305 6.91 -8.80 -10.01
CA ARG A 305 7.06 -8.01 -11.24
C ARG A 305 5.72 -7.84 -11.95
N THR A 306 4.94 -8.92 -12.06
CA THR A 306 3.59 -8.89 -12.63
C THR A 306 2.65 -8.02 -11.79
N ALA A 307 2.66 -8.14 -10.47
CA ALA A 307 1.85 -7.31 -9.58
C ALA A 307 2.18 -5.82 -9.75
N LEU A 308 3.47 -5.47 -9.83
CA LEU A 308 3.91 -4.09 -10.07
C LEU A 308 3.42 -3.57 -11.43
N ALA A 309 3.52 -4.38 -12.48
CA ALA A 309 3.05 -4.03 -13.82
C ALA A 309 1.52 -3.84 -13.87
N ASP A 310 0.76 -4.67 -13.16
CA ASP A 310 -0.71 -4.55 -13.07
C ASP A 310 -1.13 -3.26 -12.34
N VAL A 311 -0.48 -2.95 -11.21
CA VAL A 311 -0.69 -1.69 -10.48
C VAL A 311 -0.33 -0.49 -11.36
N ALA A 312 0.81 -0.54 -12.04
CA ALA A 312 1.24 0.51 -12.97
C ALA A 312 0.24 0.71 -14.11
N LYS A 313 -0.27 -0.37 -14.70
CA LYS A 313 -1.30 -0.32 -15.74
C LYS A 313 -2.58 0.33 -15.23
N ALA A 314 -3.02 0.01 -14.02
CA ALA A 314 -4.18 0.65 -13.39
C ALA A 314 -3.94 2.15 -13.20
N ILE A 315 -2.78 2.56 -12.68
CA ILE A 315 -2.40 3.98 -12.52
C ILE A 315 -2.44 4.70 -13.87
N VAL A 316 -1.82 4.14 -14.90
CA VAL A 316 -1.73 4.74 -16.25
C VAL A 316 -3.11 4.93 -16.89
N SER A 317 -4.08 4.08 -16.58
CA SER A 317 -5.44 4.16 -17.11
C SER A 317 -6.22 5.40 -16.63
N THR A 318 -5.72 6.09 -15.60
CA THR A 318 -6.37 7.27 -15.02
C THR A 318 -6.25 8.53 -15.90
N VAL A 319 -5.22 8.61 -16.74
CA VAL A 319 -4.93 9.77 -17.58
C VAL A 319 -6.01 9.96 -18.65
N SER A 320 -6.60 11.15 -18.69
CA SER A 320 -7.76 11.51 -19.53
C SER A 320 -7.56 11.26 -21.04
N GLY A 321 -6.31 11.23 -21.52
CA GLY A 321 -5.97 11.02 -22.93
C GLY A 321 -6.07 9.57 -23.45
N ARG A 322 -6.19 8.55 -22.59
CA ARG A 322 -6.28 7.12 -23.00
C ARG A 322 -7.68 6.51 -22.85
N LYS A 323 -8.65 7.25 -22.33
CA LYS A 323 -10.03 6.77 -22.16
C LYS A 323 -10.81 6.67 -23.47
N ASN A 324 -10.27 7.18 -24.59
CA ASN A 324 -10.94 7.27 -25.90
C ASN A 324 -10.40 6.30 -26.96
N ASP A 325 -9.50 5.38 -26.62
CA ASP A 325 -8.92 4.45 -27.60
C ASP A 325 -9.78 3.18 -27.79
N GLY A 326 -10.93 3.11 -27.11
CA GLY A 326 -11.95 2.13 -27.39
C GLY A 326 -12.54 2.39 -28.77
N GLU A 327 -12.22 1.52 -29.74
CA GLU A 327 -12.87 1.50 -31.04
C GLU A 327 -14.39 1.66 -30.87
N PRO A 328 -15.02 2.63 -31.55
CA PRO A 328 -16.47 2.63 -31.65
C PRO A 328 -16.83 1.41 -32.49
N GLY A 329 -17.42 0.40 -31.85
CA GLY A 329 -17.99 -0.76 -32.52
C GLY A 329 -18.90 -0.31 -33.66
N GLY A 330 -18.37 -0.33 -34.87
CA GLY A 330 -19.06 0.05 -36.09
C GLY A 330 -20.21 -0.91 -36.34
N HIS A 331 -21.42 -0.37 -36.40
CA HIS A 331 -22.52 -1.00 -37.11
C HIS A 331 -22.21 -1.03 -38.60
N ALA A 332 -22.32 -2.20 -39.24
CA ALA A 332 -23.12 -2.45 -40.45
C ALA A 332 -22.78 -3.82 -41.05
N GLY A 333 -23.81 -4.64 -41.26
CA GLY A 333 -23.76 -5.94 -41.93
C GLY A 333 -24.97 -6.78 -41.57
#